data_AF-A0AAU9T7E8-F1
#
_entry.id   AF-A0AAU9T7E8-F1
#
_cell.length_a   1.000
_cell.length_b   1.000
_cell.length_c   1.000
_cell.angle_alpha   90.00
_cell.angle_beta   90.00
_cell.angle_gamma   90.00
#
_symmetry.space_group_name_H-M   'P 1'
#
loop_
_entity.id
_entity.type
_entity.pdbx_description
1 polymer ?
#
loop_
_entity_poly.entity_id
_entity_poly.type
_entity_poly.pdbx_seq_one_letter_code
_entity_poly.pdbx_strand_id
1 'polypeptide(L)' 'MGVYTFVCRNGSGEWTAKQHEGDLEASASSTYDLQRKLVQAALSADSSGGVQSSFSLVSPTSAVCQVEEASLSHPFAPIG' A
#
# COMPACT_ATOMS: atom_id res chain seq x y z
N MET A 1 -13.78 3.39 -1.49
CA MET A 1 -12.60 4.27 -1.56
C MET A 1 -11.95 4.37 -0.19
N GLY A 2 -11.32 3.27 0.25
CA GLY A 2 -10.45 3.28 1.43
C GLY A 2 -9.03 3.70 1.04
N VAL A 3 -8.41 4.58 1.83
CA VAL A 3 -6.99 4.94 1.68
C VAL A 3 -6.22 4.41 2.89
N TYR A 4 -5.23 3.56 2.62
CA TYR A 4 -4.34 2.99 3.62
C TYR A 4 -3.01 3.71 3.56
N THR A 5 -2.73 4.53 4.57
CA THR A 5 -1.45 5.23 4.69
C THR A 5 -0.52 4.44 5.59
N PHE A 6 0.67 4.12 5.11
CA PHE A 6 1.71 3.41 5.83
C PHE A 6 2.96 4.26 5.97
N VAL A 7 3.52 4.28 7.18
CA VAL A 7 4.81 4.88 7.48
C VAL A 7 5.86 3.79 7.40
N CYS A 8 6.75 3.90 6.41
CA CYS A 8 7.84 2.97 6.16
C CYS A 8 9.14 3.49 6.78
N ARG A 9 9.89 2.61 7.45
CA ARG A 9 11.18 2.91 8.07
C ARG A 9 12.16 1.79 7.76
N ASN A 10 13.37 2.16 7.33
CA ASN A 10 14.49 1.24 7.25
C ASN A 10 15.23 1.24 8.60
N GLY A 11 15.38 0.06 9.20
CA GLY A 11 16.22 -0.17 10.36
C GLY A 11 17.16 -1.33 10.08
N SER A 12 18.47 -1.11 10.24
CA SER A 12 19.50 -2.17 10.19
C SER A 12 19.44 -3.11 8.97
N GLY A 13 19.00 -2.62 7.81
CA GLY A 13 18.89 -3.41 6.57
C GLY A 13 17.53 -4.04 6.32
N GLU A 14 16.55 -3.84 7.19
CA GLU A 14 15.17 -4.27 7.00
C GLU A 14 14.21 -3.07 6.96
N TRP A 15 13.29 -3.08 6.01
CA TRP A 15 12.19 -2.13 5.95
C TRP A 15 11.00 -2.65 6.75
N THR A 16 10.45 -1.80 7.58
CA THR A 16 9.22 -2.02 8.33
C THR A 16 8.21 -0.95 7.92
N ALA A 17 6.94 -1.31 7.85
CA ALA A 17 5.86 -0.39 7.55
C ALA A 17 4.69 -0.63 8.51
N LYS A 18 4.16 0.46 9.05
CA LYS A 18 3.00 0.43 9.94
C LYS A 18 1.96 1.41 9.44
N GLN A 19 0.70 0.99 9.48
CA GLN A 19 -0.42 1.85 9.13
C GLN A 19 -0.45 3.06 10.08
N HIS A 20 -0.63 4.25 9.53
CA HIS A 20 -0.74 5.48 10.33
C HIS A 20 -2.02 5.48 11.17
N GLU A 21 -3.11 4.98 10.59
CA GLU A 21 -4.42 4.87 11.21
C GLU A 21 -4.95 3.44 11.02
N GLY A 22 -4.60 2.55 11.94
CA GLY A 22 -5.02 1.15 11.96
C GLY A 22 -3.96 0.21 12.52
N ASP A 23 -4.15 -1.10 12.32
CA ASP A 23 -3.31 -2.16 12.90
C ASP A 23 -2.53 -2.95 11.85
N LEU A 24 -2.61 -2.56 10.57
CA LEU A 24 -1.90 -3.27 9.50
C LEU A 24 -0.40 -2.93 9.55
N GLU A 25 0.43 -3.96 9.60
CA GLU A 25 1.88 -3.83 9.54
C GLU A 25 2.54 -4.90 8.66
N ALA A 26 3.70 -4.56 8.11
CA ALA A 26 4.51 -5.46 7.29
C ALA A 26 6.00 -5.15 7.43
N SER A 27 6.85 -6.16 7.19
CA SER A 27 8.30 -5.98 7.09
C SER A 27 8.88 -6.76 5.91
N ALA A 28 9.96 -6.25 5.33
CA ALA A 28 10.69 -6.88 4.24
C ALA A 28 12.10 -6.30 4.11
N SER A 29 13.04 -7.09 3.57
CA SER A 29 14.41 -6.62 3.32
C SER A 29 14.53 -5.59 2.19
N SER A 30 13.49 -5.42 1.36
CA SER A 30 13.48 -4.47 0.24
C SER A 30 12.16 -3.71 0.15
N THR A 31 12.20 -2.48 -0.35
CA THR A 31 11.01 -1.62 -0.55
C THR A 31 10.00 -2.26 -1.51
N TYR A 32 10.48 -3.01 -2.50
CA TYR A 32 9.63 -3.71 -3.46
C TYR A 32 8.75 -4.78 -2.81
N ASP A 33 9.37 -5.65 -2.00
CA ASP A 33 8.65 -6.68 -1.25
C ASP A 33 7.73 -6.06 -0.19
N LEU A 34 8.19 -4.98 0.47
CA LEU A 34 7.38 -4.25 1.44
C LEU A 34 6.10 -3.72 0.79
N GLN A 35 6.21 -3.04 -0.36
CA GLN A 35 5.06 -2.49 -1.08
C GLN A 35 4.08 -3.61 -1.47
N ARG A 36 4.56 -4.75 -1.96
CA ARG A 36 3.69 -5.90 -2.29
C ARG A 36 2.96 -6.44 -1.07
N LYS A 37 3.64 -6.58 0.07
CA LYS A 37 3.02 -7.01 1.32
C LYS A 37 1.95 -6.04 1.80
N LEU A 38 2.23 -4.73 1.74
CA LEU A 38 1.28 -3.68 2.12
C LEU A 38 0.03 -3.68 1.22
N VAL A 39 0.23 -3.83 -0.08
CA VAL A 39 -0.87 -3.97 -1.05
C VAL A 39 -1.72 -5.20 -0.74
N GLN A 40 -1.09 -6.34 -0.44
CA GLN A 40 -1.79 -7.57 -0.12
C GLN A 40 -2.52 -7.48 1.23
N ALA A 41 -1.96 -6.78 2.22
CA ALA A 41 -2.62 -6.51 3.50
C ALA A 41 -3.86 -5.62 3.33
N ALA A 42 -3.77 -4.57 2.52
CA ALA A 42 -4.90 -3.70 2.18
C ALA A 42 -6.00 -4.47 1.43
N LEU A 43 -5.63 -5.31 0.44
CA LEU A 43 -6.57 -6.19 -0.28
C LEU A 43 -7.26 -7.23 0.61
N SER A 44 -6.55 -7.76 1.60
CA SER A 44 -7.15 -8.68 2.57
C SER A 44 -8.07 -7.98 3.55
N ALA A 45 -7.82 -6.70 3.84
CA ALA A 45 -8.68 -5.88 4.70
C ALA A 45 -9.96 -5.41 3.98
N ASP A 46 -9.87 -5.09 2.69
CA ASP A 46 -11.01 -4.68 1.87
C ASP A 46 -11.06 -5.52 0.58
N SER A 47 -12.04 -6.42 0.53
CA SER A 47 -12.16 -7.44 -0.52
C SER A 47 -12.79 -6.93 -1.82
N SER A 48 -12.85 -5.60 -2.03
CA SER A 48 -13.55 -4.98 -3.16
C SER A 48 -12.61 -4.19 -4.07
N GLY A 49 -12.14 -4.81 -5.15
CA GLY A 49 -11.62 -4.07 -6.32
C GLY A 49 -10.11 -4.00 -6.46
N GLY A 50 -9.68 -3.37 -7.57
CA GLY A 50 -8.27 -3.15 -7.86
C GLY A 50 -7.65 -2.18 -6.87
N VAL A 51 -6.36 -2.32 -6.59
CA VAL A 51 -5.66 -1.44 -5.67
C VAL A 51 -4.55 -0.70 -6.41
N GLN A 52 -4.47 0.60 -6.17
CA GLN A 52 -3.36 1.43 -6.61
C GLN A 52 -2.45 1.66 -5.41
N SER A 53 -1.14 1.52 -5.58
CA SER A 53 -0.18 1.90 -4.55
C SER A 53 0.76 2.98 -5.04
N SER A 54 1.07 3.92 -4.15
CA SER A 54 2.02 4.99 -4.35
C SER A 54 3.07 4.93 -3.24
N PHE A 55 4.35 4.84 -3.63
CA PHE A 55 5.46 4.76 -2.69
C PHE A 55 6.38 5.96 -2.88
N SER A 56 6.53 6.77 -1.83
CA SER A 56 7.33 7.98 -1.84
C SER A 56 8.42 7.91 -0.77
N LEU A 57 9.68 7.89 -1.21
CA LEU A 57 10.82 8.02 -0.30
C LEU A 57 10.92 9.47 0.20
N VAL A 58 10.89 9.65 1.51
CA VAL A 58 11.08 10.95 2.17
C VAL A 58 12.55 11.15 2.52
N SER A 59 13.24 10.06 2.88
CA SER A 59 14.66 10.02 3.18
C SER A 59 15.24 8.64 2.81
N PRO A 60 16.57 8.46 2.84
CA PRO A 60 17.19 7.16 2.56
C PRO A 60 16.72 6.03 3.48
N THR A 61 16.14 6.37 4.64
CA THR A 61 15.70 5.42 5.65
C THR A 61 14.21 5.56 6.01
N SER A 62 13.45 6.39 5.30
CA SER A 62 12.02 6.59 5.57
C SER A 62 11.24 6.82 4.29
N ALA A 63 10.06 6.21 4.22
CA ALA A 63 9.15 6.35 3.10
C ALA A 63 7.71 6.42 3.59
N VAL A 64 6.83 6.89 2.72
CA VAL A 64 5.39 6.79 2.92
C VAL A 64 4.84 5.95 1.78
N CYS A 65 4.05 4.93 2.12
CA CYS A 65 3.34 4.12 1.15
C CYS A 65 1.85 4.38 1.32
N GLN A 66 1.17 4.79 0.26
CA GLN A 66 -0.27 4.94 0.23
C GLN A 66 -0.84 3.84 -0.66
N VAL A 67 -1.80 3.08 -0.15
CA VAL A 67 -2.54 2.11 -0.94
C VAL A 67 -3.98 2.59 -1.00
N GLU A 68 -4.44 2.87 -2.19
CA GLU A 68 -5.80 3.33 -2.49
C GLU A 68 -6.55 2.16 -3.10
N GLU A 69 -7.69 1.80 -2.50
CA GLU A 69 -8.66 0.93 -3.15
C GLU A 69 -9.26 1.70 -4.32
N ALA A 70 -8.84 1.32 -5.53
CA ALA A 70 -9.41 1.85 -6.75
C ALA A 70 -10.68 1.04 -7.03
N SER A 71 -11.81 1.60 -6.60
CA SER A 71 -13.10 1.13 -7.07
C SER A 71 -13.10 1.31 -8.58
N LEU A 72 -12.88 0.21 -9.31
CA LEU A 72 -12.99 0.15 -10.75
C LEU A 72 -14.48 0.27 -11.10
N SER A 73 -15.04 1.46 -10.88
CA SER A 73 -16.25 1.91 -11.52
C SER A 73 -15.93 2.06 -13.00
N HIS A 74 -15.93 0.95 -13.74
CA HIS A 74 -15.94 0.99 -15.18
C HIS A 74 -17.24 1.69 -15.62
N PRO A 75 -17.21 2.79 -16.38
CA PRO A 75 -18.23 2.96 -17.40
C PRO A 75 -17.88 1.96 -18.50
N PHE A 76 -18.29 0.70 -18.34
CA PHE A 76 -18.39 -0.21 -19.48
C PHE A 76 -19.53 0.35 -20.34
N ALA A 77 -19.22 1.30 -21.22
CA ALA A 77 -20.15 1.70 -22.25
C ALA A 77 -20.18 0.56 -23.28
N PRO A 78 -21.31 -0.16 -23.46
CA PRO A 78 -21.42 -1.05 -24.61
C PRO A 78 -21.36 -0.17 -25.87
N ILE A 79 -20.35 -0.39 -26.70
CA ILE A 79 -20.37 0.08 -28.09
C ILE A 79 -21.52 -0.65 -28.77
N GLY A 80 -22.55 0.12 -29.14
CA GLY A 80 -23.68 -0.33 -29.95
C GLY A 80 -23.29 -0.59 -31.39
#